data_AF-A0A8X6WIS8-F1
#
_entry.id   AF-A0A8X6WIS8-F1
#
_cell.length_a   1.000
_cell.length_b   1.000
_cell.length_c   1.000
_cell.angle_alpha   90.00
_cell.angle_beta   90.00
_cell.angle_gamma   90.00
#
_symmetry.space_group_name_H-M   'P 1'
#
loop_
_entity.id
_entity.type
_entity.pdbx_description
1 polymer ?
#
loop_
_entity_poly.entity_id
_entity_poly.type
_entity_poly.pdbx_seq_one_letter_code
_entity_poly.pdbx_strand_id
1 'polypeptide(L)' 'MANRRCVAFHQDNARPYTSVVTHQDLWELGWEVLTHPPYSPDLALSDYPLFLALQNFLSYKKLESREDYEN' A
#
# COMPACT_ATOMS: atom_id res chain seq x y z
N MET A 1 -9.91 -19.10 -23.93
CA MET A 1 -9.84 -17.71 -23.43
C MET A 1 -9.43 -17.78 -21.98
N ALA A 2 -8.17 -17.50 -21.69
CA ALA A 2 -7.60 -17.74 -20.36
C ALA A 2 -8.26 -16.81 -19.34
N ASN A 3 -8.78 -17.41 -18.26
CA ASN A 3 -9.10 -16.73 -17.01
C ASN A 3 -7.78 -16.20 -16.41
N ARG A 4 -7.29 -15.07 -16.92
CA ARG A 4 -6.23 -14.30 -16.26
C ARG A 4 -6.94 -13.50 -15.17
N ARG A 5 -6.93 -14.01 -13.95
CA ARG A 5 -7.27 -13.21 -12.77
C ARG A 5 -6.19 -12.13 -12.65
N CYS A 6 -6.44 -10.98 -13.27
CA CYS A 6 -5.59 -9.81 -13.13
C CYS A 6 -5.63 -9.39 -11.65
N VAL A 7 -4.47 -9.13 -11.05
CA VAL A 7 -4.40 -8.60 -9.68
C VAL A 7 -4.66 -7.11 -9.77
N ALA A 8 -5.74 -6.64 -9.14
CA ALA A 8 -5.99 -5.22 -8.96
C ALA A 8 -5.10 -4.70 -7.83
N PHE A 9 -4.19 -3.78 -8.15
CA PHE A 9 -3.23 -3.21 -7.23
C PHE A 9 -3.63 -1.77 -6.88
N HIS A 10 -3.86 -1.49 -5.59
CA HIS A 10 -4.21 -0.17 -5.10
C HIS A 10 -3.02 0.41 -4.34
N GLN A 11 -2.59 1.62 -4.70
CA GLN A 11 -1.53 2.37 -4.04
C GLN A 11 -1.86 3.87 -4.07
N ASP A 12 -1.26 4.63 -3.15
CA ASP A 12 -1.37 6.08 -3.17
C ASP A 12 -0.56 6.69 -4.34
N ASN A 13 -0.76 8.00 -4.57
CA ASN A 13 -0.04 8.73 -5.62
C ASN A 13 1.33 9.24 -5.17
N ALA A 14 2.02 8.60 -4.22
CA ALA A 14 3.36 9.03 -3.83
C ALA A 14 4.32 8.97 -5.02
N ARG A 15 5.28 9.91 -5.04
CA ARG A 15 6.24 10.09 -6.15
C ARG A 15 7.00 8.84 -6.60
N PRO A 16 7.49 7.94 -5.71
CA PRO A 16 8.16 6.73 -6.17
C PRO A 16 7.20 5.78 -6.91
N TYR A 17 5.93 5.74 -6.53
CA TYR A 17 4.93 4.83 -7.07
C TYR A 17 4.36 5.25 -8.43
N THR A 18 4.40 6.55 -8.73
CA THR A 18 4.02 7.10 -10.04
C THR A 18 5.19 7.10 -11.03
N SER A 19 6.34 6.51 -10.66
CA SER A 19 7.50 6.42 -11.53
C SER A 19 7.28 5.44 -12.69
N VAL A 20 7.88 5.72 -13.84
CA VAL A 20 7.80 4.86 -15.04
C VAL A 20 8.35 3.46 -14.76
N VAL A 21 9.41 3.37 -13.94
CA VAL A 21 10.04 2.11 -13.56
C VAL A 21 9.06 1.22 -12.80
N THR A 22 8.39 1.78 -11.78
CA THR A 22 7.38 1.04 -11.01
C THR A 22 6.20 0.58 -11.87
N HIS A 23 5.74 1.42 -12.81
CA HIS A 23 4.68 1.03 -13.74
C HIS A 23 5.10 -0.10 -14.70
N GLN A 24 6.37 -0.13 -15.13
CA GLN A 24 6.90 -1.23 -15.94
C GLN A 24 6.93 -2.54 -15.17
N ASP A 25 7.45 -2.52 -13.93
CA ASP A 25 7.50 -3.70 -13.07
C ASP A 25 6.09 -4.28 -12.82
N LEU A 26 5.10 -3.42 -12.53
CA LEU A 26 3.71 -3.83 -12.32
C LEU A 26 3.08 -4.44 -13.58
N TRP A 27 3.42 -3.91 -14.75
CA TRP A 27 2.96 -4.46 -16.03
C TRP A 27 3.58 -5.83 -16.32
N GLU A 28 4.87 -6.02 -16.04
CA GLU A 28 5.57 -7.31 -16.16
C GLU A 28 4.98 -8.37 -15.21
N LEU A 29 4.56 -7.96 -14.01
CA LEU A 29 3.85 -8.81 -13.06
C LEU A 29 2.39 -9.11 -13.48
N GLY A 30 1.88 -8.42 -14.51
CA GLY A 30 0.51 -8.56 -14.99
C GLY A 30 -0.54 -7.99 -14.03
N TRP A 31 -0.16 -6.96 -13.26
CA TRP A 31 -1.03 -6.30 -12.29
C TRP A 31 -1.64 -5.04 -12.90
N GLU A 32 -2.91 -4.79 -12.59
CA GLU A 32 -3.64 -3.60 -13.01
C GLU A 32 -3.65 -2.58 -11.87
N VAL A 33 -3.08 -1.41 -12.12
CA VAL A 33 -3.03 -0.32 -11.13
C VAL A 33 -4.37 0.40 -11.10
N LEU A 34 -5.03 0.39 -9.94
CA LEU A 34 -6.25 1.14 -9.71
C LEU A 34 -5.95 2.63 -9.62
N THR A 35 -6.76 3.45 -10.29
CA THR A 35 -6.64 4.90 -10.25
C THR A 35 -6.96 5.42 -8.84
N HIS A 36 -6.01 6.12 -8.22
CA HIS A 36 -6.21 6.81 -6.94
C HIS A 36 -6.36 8.32 -7.18
N PRO A 37 -7.35 9.02 -6.58
CA PRO A 37 -7.45 10.46 -6.67
C PRO A 37 -6.38 11.17 -5.80
N PRO A 38 -5.91 12.37 -6.19
CA PRO A 38 -4.92 13.10 -5.40
C PRO A 38 -5.41 13.41 -3.98
N TYR A 39 -4.55 13.20 -2.97
CA TYR A 39 -4.78 13.55 -1.57
C TYR A 39 -6.01 12.90 -0.92
N SER A 40 -6.30 11.64 -1.26
CA SER A 40 -7.43 10.88 -0.68
C SER A 40 -6.98 9.69 0.18
N PRO A 41 -6.40 9.94 1.38
CA PRO A 41 -6.01 8.90 2.31
C PRO A 41 -7.21 8.12 2.87
N ASP A 42 -8.39 8.72 2.88
CA ASP A 42 -9.67 8.11 3.23
C ASP A 42 -10.15 7.06 2.22
N LEU A 43 -9.72 7.18 0.96
CA LEU A 43 -10.04 6.24 -0.11
C LEU A 43 -9.06 5.06 -0.20
N ALA A 44 -7.91 5.17 0.46
CA ALA A 44 -6.99 4.05 0.61
C ALA A 44 -7.53 3.10 1.69
N LEU A 45 -8.25 2.07 1.25
CA LEU A 45 -8.81 1.03 2.13
C LEU A 45 -7.73 0.35 2.99
N SER A 46 -6.47 0.35 2.55
CA SER A 46 -5.33 -0.12 3.33
C SER A 46 -4.96 0.83 4.45
N ASP A 47 -4.95 2.14 4.22
CA ASP A 47 -4.18 3.05 5.06
C ASP A 47 -4.97 3.41 6.31
N TYR A 48 -6.23 3.84 6.16
CA TYR A 48 -6.98 4.35 7.31
C TYR A 48 -7.25 3.30 8.41
N PRO A 49 -7.90 2.15 8.12
CA PRO A 49 -8.22 1.19 9.17
C PRO A 49 -6.99 0.46 9.72
N LEU A 50 -5.99 0.16 8.89
CA LEU A 50 -4.77 -0.53 9.33
C LEU A 50 -3.92 0.36 10.23
N PHE A 51 -3.63 1.60 9.82
CA PHE A 51 -2.79 2.49 10.63
C PHE A 51 -3.52 2.92 11.90
N LEU A 52 -4.84 3.06 11.89
CA LEU A 52 -5.62 3.31 13.09
C LEU A 52 -5.56 2.12 14.07
N ALA A 53 -5.75 0.89 13.56
CA ALA A 53 -5.63 -0.31 14.39
C ALA A 53 -4.20 -0.47 14.96
N LEU A 54 -3.18 -0.20 14.14
CA LEU A 54 -1.78 -0.21 14.55
C LEU A 54 -1.51 0.85 15.63
N GLN A 55 -1.98 2.08 15.44
CA GLN A 55 -1.84 3.15 16.43
C GLN A 55 -2.48 2.76 17.76
N ASN A 56 -3.68 2.17 17.72
CA ASN A 56 -4.35 1.67 18.93
C ASN A 56 -3.53 0.56 19.61
N PHE A 57 -2.97 -0.37 18.83
CA PHE A 57 -2.14 -1.46 19.35
C PHE A 57 -0.82 -0.95 19.98
N LEU A 58 -0.23 0.10 19.40
CA LEU A 58 1.04 0.68 19.84
C LEU A 58 0.89 1.71 20.97
N SER A 59 -0.31 2.25 21.19
CA SER A 59 -0.58 3.36 22.12
C SER A 59 -0.05 3.18 23.56
N TYR A 60 0.17 1.93 24.00
CA TYR A 60 0.70 1.61 25.33
C TYR A 60 1.99 0.78 25.31
N LYS A 61 2.67 0.67 24.15
CA LYS A 61 3.90 -0.10 23.99
C LYS A 61 5.11 0.84 23.94
N LYS A 62 6.09 0.58 24.81
CA LYS A 62 7.42 1.20 24.71
C LYS A 62 8.24 0.36 23.74
N LEU A 63 8.71 0.98 22.66
CA LEU A 63 9.55 0.35 21.64
C LEU A 63 10.93 0.99 21.80
N GLU A 64 11.93 0.18 22.15
CA GLU A 64 13.25 0.68 22.59
C GLU A 64 14.37 0.33 21.60
N SER A 65 14.12 -0.64 20.73
CA SER A 65 15.08 -1.17 19.78
C SER A 65 14.43 -1.40 18.43
N ARG A 66 15.25 -1.45 17.37
CA ARG A 66 14.75 -1.68 16.01
C ARG A 66 14.02 -3.01 15.90
N GLU A 67 14.51 -4.02 16.61
CA GLU A 67 13.93 -5.35 16.68
C GLU A 67 12.50 -5.35 17.26
N ASP A 68 12.15 -4.36 18.09
CA ASP A 68 10.78 -4.24 18.63
C ASP A 68 9.75 -3.83 17.56
N TYR A 69 10.19 -3.19 16.47
CA TYR A 69 9.34 -2.72 15.36
C TYR A 69 9.25 -3.73 14.19
N GLU A 70 10.20 -4.66 14.09
CA GLU A 70 10.32 -5.59 12.95
C GLU A 70 9.71 -6.99 13.22
N ASN A 71 8.98 -7.14 14.33
CA ASN A 71 8.32 -8.39 14.76
C ASN A 71 7.23 -8.89 13.81
#